data_AF-A0A1F2US24-F1
#
_entry.id   AF-A0A1F2US24-F1
#
_cell.length_a   1.000
_cell.length_b   1.000
_cell.length_c   1.000
_cell.angle_alpha   90.00
_cell.angle_beta   90.00
_cell.angle_gamma   90.00
#
_symmetry.space_group_name_H-M   'P 1'
#
loop_
_entity.id
_entity.type
_entity.pdbx_description
1 polymer ?
#
loop_
_entity_poly.entity_id
_entity_poly.type
_entity_poly.pdbx_seq_one_letter_code
_entity_poly.pdbx_strand_id
1 'polypeptide(L)'
;MSSSRPHYTPTSGSTEIKYKMHWHVLLVHFPIASFLGSFTFMSLHLLAKNSCFDLAAYVSLIAGAIVMLPTTMTGWITWKHRYKGFTGKLFLNKIRISFGMIFLSIVLVIYQTVYPFDFLDVRNRLNHTLYFGGVTLLMMGAAAEGYYGGRLHHR
;
A
#
# COMPACT_ATOMS: atom_id res chain seq x y z
N MET A 1 24.91 4.67 -70.85
CA MET A 1 25.16 4.40 -69.42
C MET A 1 23.94 4.84 -68.63
N SER A 2 23.08 3.90 -68.23
CA SER A 2 21.87 4.16 -67.44
C SER A 2 22.21 3.99 -65.96
N SER A 3 22.02 5.06 -65.18
CA SER A 3 22.25 5.09 -63.73
C SER A 3 20.99 4.65 -63.00
N SER A 4 20.92 3.41 -62.55
CA SER A 4 19.87 2.90 -61.66
C SER A 4 20.11 3.40 -60.24
N ARG A 5 19.26 4.32 -59.76
CA ARG A 5 19.22 4.69 -58.34
C ARG A 5 18.48 3.60 -57.56
N PRO A 6 18.97 3.17 -56.38
CA PRO A 6 18.25 2.21 -55.55
C PRO A 6 16.98 2.85 -54.98
N HIS A 7 15.84 2.20 -55.20
CA HIS A 7 14.59 2.53 -54.53
C HIS A 7 14.69 2.13 -53.05
N TYR A 8 14.68 3.13 -52.16
CA TYR A 8 14.58 2.91 -50.73
C TYR A 8 13.09 2.76 -50.37
N THR A 9 12.65 1.55 -50.02
CA THR A 9 11.33 1.34 -49.44
C THR A 9 11.42 1.65 -47.93
N PRO A 10 10.64 2.60 -47.39
CA PRO A 10 10.61 2.82 -45.96
C PRO A 10 9.93 1.58 -45.32
N THR A 11 10.71 0.78 -44.62
CA THR A 11 10.16 -0.26 -43.74
C THR A 11 9.36 0.44 -42.64
N SER A 12 8.04 0.33 -42.73
CA SER A 12 7.09 0.69 -41.68
C SER A 12 7.39 -0.14 -40.42
N GLY A 13 8.36 0.31 -39.63
CA GLY A 13 8.59 -0.22 -38.29
C GLY A 13 7.43 0.21 -37.41
N SER A 14 6.45 -0.67 -37.23
CA SER A 14 5.47 -0.53 -36.16
C SER A 14 6.23 -0.49 -34.83
N THR A 15 6.32 0.67 -34.22
CA THR A 15 6.79 0.80 -32.84
C THR A 15 5.72 0.19 -31.94
N GLU A 16 5.79 -1.13 -31.70
CA GLU A 16 5.04 -1.75 -30.61
C GLU A 16 5.55 -1.15 -29.29
N ILE A 17 4.81 -0.19 -28.74
CA ILE A 17 5.02 0.28 -27.38
C ILE A 17 4.54 -0.84 -26.46
N LYS A 18 5.43 -1.77 -26.13
CA LYS A 18 5.17 -2.86 -25.19
C LYS A 18 5.18 -2.31 -23.77
N TYR A 19 4.10 -1.64 -23.38
CA TYR A 19 3.94 -1.07 -22.04
C TYR A 19 3.82 -2.22 -21.02
N LYS A 20 4.93 -2.60 -20.38
CA LYS A 20 4.91 -3.59 -19.29
C LYS A 20 4.51 -2.89 -18.00
N MET A 21 3.21 -2.86 -17.73
CA MET A 21 2.67 -2.31 -16.49
C MET A 21 3.12 -3.17 -15.30
N HIS A 22 3.89 -2.58 -14.38
CA HIS A 22 4.34 -3.26 -13.17
C HIS A 22 3.24 -3.19 -12.12
N TRP A 23 2.29 -4.12 -12.19
CA TRP A 23 1.12 -4.19 -11.31
C TRP A 23 1.46 -4.02 -9.82
N HIS A 24 2.55 -4.63 -9.34
CA HIS A 24 2.97 -4.48 -7.95
C HIS A 24 3.30 -3.02 -7.59
N VAL A 25 4.00 -2.28 -8.47
CA VAL A 25 4.37 -0.88 -8.23
C VAL A 25 3.14 0.02 -8.14
N LEU A 26 2.11 -0.26 -8.95
CA LEU A 26 0.85 0.46 -8.84
C LEU A 26 0.12 0.09 -7.53
N LEU A 27 0.00 -1.21 -7.26
CA LEU A 27 -0.80 -1.72 -6.15
C LEU A 27 -0.31 -1.25 -4.79
N VAL A 28 1.00 -1.09 -4.58
CA VAL A 28 1.55 -0.63 -3.29
C VAL A 28 1.07 0.76 -2.87
N HIS A 29 0.63 1.61 -3.80
CA HIS A 29 0.17 2.97 -3.47
C HIS A 29 -1.20 2.98 -2.79
N PHE A 30 -2.08 2.01 -3.12
CA PHE A 30 -3.42 1.97 -2.55
C PHE A 30 -3.44 1.72 -1.03
N PRO A 31 -2.80 0.68 -0.48
CA PRO A 31 -2.80 0.49 0.97
C PRO A 31 -2.06 1.63 1.69
N ILE A 32 -1.02 2.21 1.07
CA ILE A 32 -0.34 3.39 1.62
C ILE A 32 -1.33 4.56 1.74
N ALA A 33 -2.07 4.87 0.67
CA ALA A 33 -3.06 5.94 0.67
C ALA A 33 -4.21 5.67 1.66
N SER A 34 -4.70 4.42 1.73
CA SER A 34 -5.77 4.03 2.64
C SER A 34 -5.35 4.13 4.11
N PHE A 35 -4.14 3.70 4.48
CA PHE A 35 -3.65 3.82 5.86
C PHE A 35 -3.34 5.26 6.23
N LEU A 36 -2.80 6.06 5.31
CA LEU A 36 -2.66 7.52 5.51
C LEU A 36 -4.02 8.19 5.72
N GLY A 37 -5.01 7.84 4.91
CA GLY A 37 -6.39 8.33 5.04
C GLY A 37 -6.97 7.95 6.40
N SER A 38 -6.84 6.69 6.80
CA SER A 38 -7.30 6.20 8.11
C SER A 38 -6.69 6.99 9.27
N PHE A 39 -5.36 7.17 9.26
CA PHE A 39 -4.66 7.98 10.25
C PHE A 39 -5.13 9.44 10.27
N THR A 40 -5.29 10.05 9.08
CA THR A 40 -5.70 11.44 8.94
C THR A 40 -7.11 11.66 9.48
N PHE A 41 -8.07 10.82 9.07
CA PHE A 41 -9.44 10.93 9.53
C PHE A 41 -9.56 10.62 11.02
N MET A 42 -8.81 9.66 11.55
CA MET A 42 -8.80 9.42 13.00
C MET A 42 -8.25 10.63 13.76
N SER A 43 -7.18 11.26 13.25
CA SER A 43 -6.65 12.50 13.84
C SER A 43 -7.69 13.63 13.82
N LEU A 44 -8.40 13.78 12.70
CA LEU A 44 -9.50 14.75 12.58
C LEU A 44 -10.67 14.41 13.51
N HIS A 45 -11.00 13.14 13.71
CA HIS A 45 -12.00 12.70 14.68
C HIS A 45 -11.62 13.15 16.10
N LEU A 46 -10.37 12.96 16.52
CA LEU A 46 -9.90 13.36 17.84
C LEU A 46 -9.90 14.89 18.04
N LEU A 47 -9.61 15.66 16.99
CA LEU A 47 -9.57 17.12 17.04
C LEU A 47 -10.97 17.75 16.96
N ALA A 48 -11.77 17.32 15.98
CA ALA A 48 -13.08 17.91 15.68
C ALA A 48 -14.24 17.23 16.43
N LYS A 49 -14.00 16.07 17.06
CA LYS A 49 -15.01 15.29 17.79
C LYS A 49 -16.25 15.00 16.95
N ASN A 50 -16.04 14.57 15.70
CA ASN A 50 -17.08 14.30 14.71
C ASN A 50 -17.10 12.81 14.28
N SER A 51 -18.27 12.16 14.26
CA SER A 51 -18.47 10.74 13.95
C SER A 51 -18.21 10.43 12.49
N CYS A 52 -18.45 11.38 11.60
CA CYS A 52 -18.17 11.21 10.19
C CYS A 52 -16.67 10.93 9.96
N PHE A 53 -15.79 11.54 10.75
CA PHE A 53 -14.35 11.28 10.66
C PHE A 53 -13.95 9.91 11.22
N ASP A 54 -14.60 9.44 12.29
CA ASP A 54 -14.35 8.07 12.78
C ASP A 54 -14.79 7.02 11.76
N LEU A 55 -15.97 7.18 11.19
CA LEU A 55 -16.47 6.31 10.12
C LEU A 55 -15.54 6.34 8.90
N ALA A 56 -15.10 7.54 8.47
CA ALA A 56 -14.17 7.66 7.36
C ALA A 56 -12.82 6.99 7.65
N ALA A 57 -12.32 7.10 8.89
CA ALA A 57 -11.10 6.45 9.32
C ALA A 57 -11.23 4.92 9.26
N TYR A 58 -12.37 4.41 9.73
CA TYR A 58 -12.65 2.99 9.76
C TYR A 58 -12.85 2.40 8.36
N VAL A 59 -13.63 3.05 7.49
CA VAL A 59 -13.81 2.61 6.09
C VAL A 59 -12.47 2.63 5.34
N SER A 60 -11.63 3.64 5.58
CA SER A 60 -10.28 3.71 5.00
C SER A 60 -9.39 2.56 5.50
N LEU A 61 -9.49 2.19 6.78
CA LEU A 61 -8.78 1.04 7.34
C LEU A 61 -9.21 -0.27 6.67
N ILE A 62 -10.51 -0.50 6.51
CA ILE A 62 -11.06 -1.68 5.82
C ILE A 62 -10.53 -1.74 4.39
N ALA A 63 -10.59 -0.62 3.65
CA ALA A 63 -10.08 -0.54 2.30
C ALA A 63 -8.57 -0.88 2.24
N GLY A 64 -7.78 -0.36 3.18
CA GLY A 64 -6.37 -0.70 3.32
C GLY A 64 -6.14 -2.19 3.57
N ALA A 65 -6.88 -2.79 4.51
CA ALA A 65 -6.79 -4.22 4.84
C ALA A 65 -7.12 -5.12 3.64
N ILE A 66 -8.18 -4.79 2.88
CA ILE A 66 -8.58 -5.55 1.69
C ILE A 66 -7.50 -5.44 0.61
N VAL A 67 -7.03 -4.23 0.29
CA VAL A 67 -6.10 -4.01 -0.83
C VAL A 67 -4.67 -4.45 -0.48
N MET A 68 -4.32 -4.57 0.81
CA MET A 68 -3.06 -5.18 1.24
C MET A 68 -2.88 -6.62 0.75
N LEU A 69 -3.97 -7.39 0.60
CA LEU A 69 -3.92 -8.78 0.13
C LEU A 69 -3.38 -8.89 -1.31
N PRO A 70 -4.02 -8.30 -2.34
CA PRO A 70 -3.50 -8.35 -3.71
C PRO A 70 -2.15 -7.63 -3.84
N THR A 71 -1.89 -6.59 -3.04
CA THR A 71 -0.58 -5.90 -3.03
C THR A 71 0.54 -6.83 -2.58
N THR A 72 0.34 -7.56 -1.49
CA THR A 72 1.32 -8.50 -0.95
C THR A 72 1.51 -9.68 -1.89
N MET A 73 0.43 -10.20 -2.48
CA MET A 73 0.49 -11.28 -3.47
C MET A 73 1.31 -10.88 -4.71
N THR A 74 1.05 -9.70 -5.27
CA THR A 74 1.82 -9.23 -6.44
C THR A 74 3.28 -8.94 -6.08
N GLY A 75 3.56 -8.52 -4.86
CA GLY A 75 4.92 -8.37 -4.33
C GLY A 75 5.65 -9.71 -4.23
N TRP A 76 4.96 -10.74 -3.72
CA TRP A 76 5.50 -12.09 -3.63
C TRP A 76 5.80 -12.69 -5.01
N ILE A 77 4.89 -12.55 -5.98
CA ILE A 77 5.10 -12.98 -7.37
C ILE A 77 6.33 -12.26 -7.95
N THR A 78 6.42 -10.94 -7.76
CA THR A 78 7.56 -10.15 -8.24
C THR A 78 8.87 -10.63 -7.60
N TRP A 79 8.87 -10.88 -6.30
CA TRP A 79 10.03 -11.41 -5.59
C TRP A 79 10.50 -12.78 -6.10
N LYS A 80 9.56 -13.70 -6.34
CA LYS A 80 9.89 -15.05 -6.83
C LYS A 80 10.38 -15.05 -8.28
N HIS A 81 9.71 -14.32 -9.18
CA HIS A 81 10.01 -14.36 -10.61
C HIS A 81 11.12 -13.38 -11.02
N ARG A 82 11.09 -12.14 -10.53
CA ARG A 82 12.05 -11.09 -10.94
C ARG A 82 13.35 -11.19 -10.14
N TYR A 83 13.25 -11.40 -8.84
CA TYR A 83 14.39 -11.42 -7.92
C TYR A 83 14.85 -12.83 -7.56
N LYS A 84 14.29 -13.87 -8.20
CA LYS A 84 14.63 -15.29 -8.00
C LYS A 84 14.60 -15.72 -6.52
N GLY A 85 13.77 -15.07 -5.70
CA GLY A 85 13.68 -15.35 -4.26
C GLY A 85 14.87 -14.85 -3.43
N PHE A 86 15.57 -13.81 -3.87
CA PHE A 86 16.72 -13.25 -3.14
C PHE A 86 16.36 -12.84 -1.70
N THR A 87 17.07 -13.37 -0.71
CA THR A 87 16.77 -13.24 0.73
C THR A 87 17.59 -12.14 1.42
N GLY A 88 18.00 -11.11 0.68
CA GLY A 88 18.71 -9.97 1.27
C GLY A 88 17.92 -9.34 2.43
N LYS A 89 18.63 -8.79 3.43
CA LYS A 89 18.03 -8.16 4.62
C LYS A 89 16.91 -7.16 4.29
N LEU A 90 17.07 -6.42 3.19
CA LEU A 90 16.07 -5.49 2.67
C LEU A 90 14.76 -6.20 2.30
N PHE A 91 14.81 -7.29 1.53
CA PHE A 91 13.63 -8.05 1.11
C PHE A 91 12.94 -8.73 2.30
N LEU A 92 13.72 -9.32 3.22
CA LEU A 92 13.16 -9.95 4.42
C LEU A 92 12.44 -8.93 5.31
N ASN A 93 13.00 -7.73 5.47
CA ASN A 93 12.34 -6.67 6.23
C ASN A 93 11.02 -6.25 5.57
N LYS A 94 10.99 -6.07 4.24
CA LYS A 94 9.75 -5.74 3.52
C LYS A 94 8.67 -6.81 3.68
N ILE A 95 9.05 -8.09 3.53
CA ILE A 95 8.12 -9.21 3.72
C ILE A 95 7.55 -9.19 5.15
N ARG A 96 8.41 -9.04 6.16
CA ARG A 96 7.99 -9.00 7.57
C ARG A 96 7.06 -7.83 7.88
N ILE A 97 7.37 -6.64 7.37
CA ILE A 97 6.53 -5.45 7.56
C ILE A 97 5.17 -5.65 6.87
N SER A 98 5.15 -6.13 5.63
CA SER A 98 3.92 -6.40 4.87
C SER A 98 2.99 -7.38 5.61
N PHE A 99 3.51 -8.51 6.09
CA PHE A 99 2.71 -9.47 6.87
C PHE A 99 2.29 -8.91 8.23
N GLY A 100 3.15 -8.14 8.89
CA GLY A 100 2.82 -7.45 10.14
C GLY A 100 1.68 -6.45 9.96
N MET A 101 1.68 -5.69 8.87
CA MET A 101 0.59 -4.76 8.53
C MET A 101 -0.71 -5.48 8.20
N ILE A 102 -0.68 -6.60 7.46
CA ILE A 102 -1.88 -7.42 7.22
C ILE A 102 -2.49 -7.85 8.56
N PHE A 103 -1.68 -8.49 9.41
CA PHE A 103 -2.14 -8.99 10.70
C PHE A 103 -2.72 -7.86 11.56
N LEU A 104 -1.97 -6.76 11.71
CA LEU A 104 -2.41 -5.62 12.51
C LEU A 104 -3.69 -4.99 11.95
N SER A 105 -3.80 -4.83 10.62
CA SER A 105 -4.99 -4.25 10.00
C SER A 105 -6.24 -5.11 10.23
N ILE A 106 -6.12 -6.44 10.14
CA ILE A 106 -7.22 -7.36 10.44
C ILE A 106 -7.62 -7.26 11.90
N VAL A 107 -6.65 -7.28 12.82
CA VAL A 107 -6.91 -7.15 14.26
C VAL A 107 -7.65 -5.84 14.57
N LEU A 108 -7.21 -4.72 13.98
CA LEU A 108 -7.85 -3.42 14.20
C LEU A 108 -9.26 -3.34 13.59
N VAL A 109 -9.48 -3.94 12.41
CA VAL A 109 -10.82 -4.01 11.80
C VAL A 109 -11.75 -4.83 12.69
N ILE A 110 -11.31 -6.01 13.15
CA ILE A 110 -12.10 -6.86 14.06
C ILE A 110 -12.36 -6.12 15.37
N TYR A 111 -11.35 -5.48 15.94
CA TYR A 111 -11.47 -4.72 17.18
C TYR A 111 -12.54 -3.63 17.07
N GLN A 112 -12.50 -2.83 16.00
CA GLN A 112 -13.49 -1.78 15.74
C GLN A 112 -14.89 -2.35 15.46
N THR A 113 -14.98 -3.52 14.81
CA THR A 113 -16.27 -4.17 14.53
C THR A 113 -16.95 -4.66 15.79
N VAL A 114 -16.18 -5.22 16.73
CA VAL A 114 -16.69 -5.80 17.98
C VAL A 114 -16.96 -4.71 19.02
N TYR A 115 -16.12 -3.67 19.06
CA TYR A 115 -16.23 -2.55 19.96
C TYR A 115 -16.39 -1.24 19.17
N PRO A 116 -17.52 -1.05 18.46
CA PRO A 116 -17.77 0.20 17.75
C PRO A 116 -17.77 1.34 18.77
N PHE A 117 -17.00 2.39 18.50
CA PHE A 117 -16.91 3.55 19.38
C PHE A 117 -18.27 4.28 19.39
N ASP A 118 -19.07 4.05 20.44
CA ASP A 118 -20.23 4.89 20.70
C ASP A 118 -19.76 6.28 21.16
N PHE A 119 -20.39 7.29 20.58
CA PHE A 119 -19.95 8.68 20.44
C PHE A 119 -19.72 9.48 21.75
N LEU A 120 -19.84 8.85 22.92
CA LEU A 120 -19.82 9.50 24.23
C LEU A 120 -19.01 8.78 25.33
N ASP A 121 -18.31 7.67 25.04
CA ASP A 121 -17.57 6.95 26.09
C ASP A 121 -16.13 7.47 26.24
N VAL A 122 -15.98 8.72 26.71
CA VAL A 122 -14.72 9.29 27.25
C VAL A 122 -14.12 8.39 28.34
N ARG A 123 -14.93 7.47 28.90
CA ARG A 123 -14.56 6.49 29.91
C ARG A 123 -13.52 5.47 29.43
N ASN A 124 -13.41 5.23 28.12
CA ASN A 124 -12.46 4.26 27.57
C ASN A 124 -11.32 4.91 26.77
N ARG A 125 -10.72 5.97 27.34
CA ARG A 125 -9.53 6.67 26.80
C ARG A 125 -8.42 5.72 26.36
N LEU A 126 -8.23 4.61 27.07
CA LEU A 126 -7.23 3.59 26.73
C LEU A 126 -7.54 2.92 25.40
N ASN A 127 -8.79 2.55 25.13
CA ASN A 127 -9.19 1.90 23.88
C ASN A 127 -8.99 2.81 22.67
N HIS A 128 -9.39 4.08 22.75
CA HIS A 128 -9.14 5.06 21.68
C HIS A 128 -7.63 5.27 21.45
N THR A 129 -6.83 5.31 22.52
CA THR A 129 -5.38 5.49 22.42
C THR A 129 -4.71 4.27 21.78
N LEU A 130 -5.13 3.06 22.16
CA LEU A 130 -4.63 1.81 21.57
C LEU A 130 -5.00 1.69 20.09
N TYR A 131 -6.25 2.01 19.74
CA TYR A 131 -6.70 1.99 18.36
C TYR A 131 -5.95 3.01 17.51
N PHE A 132 -5.84 4.25 17.98
CA PHE A 132 -5.06 5.30 17.31
C PHE A 132 -3.58 4.93 17.19
N GLY A 133 -3.00 4.32 18.23
CA GLY A 133 -1.63 3.80 18.19
C GLY A 133 -1.45 2.71 17.13
N GLY A 134 -2.42 1.80 16.99
CA GLY A 134 -2.44 0.78 15.95
C GLY A 134 -2.53 1.36 14.53
N VAL A 135 -3.44 2.31 14.30
CA VAL A 135 -3.56 3.00 13.01
C VAL A 135 -2.29 3.79 12.69
N THR A 136 -1.68 4.43 13.69
CA THR A 136 -0.39 5.13 13.54
C THR A 136 0.73 4.15 13.16
N LEU A 137 0.77 2.97 13.77
CA LEU A 137 1.76 1.94 13.46
C LEU A 137 1.58 1.41 12.02
N LEU A 138 0.34 1.27 11.53
CA LEU A 138 0.08 0.95 10.12
C LEU A 138 0.60 2.05 9.18
N MET A 139 0.36 3.32 9.51
CA MET A 139 0.88 4.45 8.74
C MET A 139 2.42 4.45 8.71
N MET A 140 3.07 4.18 9.84
CA MET A 140 4.53 4.05 9.91
C MET A 140 5.04 2.85 9.08
N GLY A 141 4.33 1.72 9.10
CA GLY A 141 4.63 0.56 8.25
C GLY A 141 4.54 0.89 6.75
N ALA A 142 3.48 1.62 6.35
CA ALA A 142 3.29 2.08 4.98
C ALA A 142 4.44 3.01 4.53
N ALA A 143 4.84 3.96 5.39
CA ALA A 143 5.98 4.83 5.13
C ALA A 143 7.30 4.05 5.01
N ALA A 144 7.51 3.04 5.88
CA ALA A 144 8.68 2.18 5.82
C ALA A 144 8.76 1.37 4.52
N GLU A 145 7.64 0.80 4.05
CA GLU A 145 7.55 0.10 2.76
C GLU A 145 7.94 1.01 1.58
N GLY A 146 7.45 2.26 1.59
CA GLY A 146 7.83 3.29 0.61
C GLY A 146 9.32 3.59 0.63
N TYR A 147 9.89 3.81 1.81
CA TYR A 147 11.33 4.06 2.00
C TYR A 147 12.20 2.89 1.50
N TYR A 148 11.84 1.65 1.82
CA TYR A 148 12.57 0.47 1.33
C TYR A 148 12.35 0.23 -0.16
N GLY A 149 11.20 0.62 -0.72
CA GLY A 149 10.92 0.60 -2.17
C GLY A 149 11.87 1.48 -2.96
N GLY A 150 12.06 2.74 -2.55
CA GLY A 150 12.95 3.67 -3.25
C GLY A 150 14.40 3.18 -3.33
N ARG A 151 14.89 2.48 -2.30
CA ARG A 151 16.27 1.96 -2.27
C ARG A 151 16.53 0.74 -3.16
N LEU A 152 15.49 0.08 -3.69
CA LEU A 152 15.65 -1.04 -4.61
C LEU A 152 16.07 -0.60 -6.03
N HIS A 153 15.84 0.67 -6.40
CA HIS A 153 16.16 1.20 -7.73
C HIS A 153 17.57 1.81 -7.85
N HIS A 154 18.25 2.06 -6.73
CA HIS A 154 19.56 2.72 -6.69
C HIS A 154 20.75 1.73 -6.58
N ARG A 155 20.59 0.48 -6.99
CA ARG A 155 21.64 -0.54 -7.06
C ARG A 155 21.54 -1.31 -8.35
#